data_AF-A0A7S1EJH9-F1
#
_entry.id   AF-A0A7S1EJH9-F1
#
_cell.length_a   1.000
_cell.length_b   1.000
_cell.length_c   1.000
_cell.angle_alpha   90.00
_cell.angle_beta   90.00
_cell.angle_gamma   90.00
#
_symmetry.space_group_name_H-M   'P 1'
#
loop_
_entity.id
_entity.type
_entity.pdbx_description
1 polymer ?
#
loop_
_entity_poly.entity_id
_entity_poly.type
_entity_poly.pdbx_seq_one_letter_code
_entity_poly.pdbx_strand_id
1 'polypeptide(L)'
;YLSAHSAIVLILVGGVLDGNAMVKLSMWAQGKQLYTGSGFVADVRPQHRLSDANPSFRGNLSVAEHQRQGIAVLSLPDGVVLQDLPFEVELKKFSVDYYPTGMPKSFASDIVIHDGPATREATVKVNEPVIHKGVAIYQSSFDDGGSKLQIKALPLAEGQPFALQGRVGGKLAFGDQTLEFSGLRVINVENLAADAGTSGADVRKVDLGE
;
A
#
# COMPACT_ATOMS: atom_id res chain seq x y z
N TYR A 1 -30.00 -19.62 -32.33
CA TYR A 1 -30.64 -18.32 -32.07
C TYR A 1 -30.95 -18.15 -30.58
N LEU A 2 -31.78 -19.00 -29.96
CA LEU A 2 -32.09 -18.96 -28.53
C LEU A 2 -30.84 -18.95 -27.65
N SER A 3 -29.93 -19.90 -27.85
CA SER A 3 -28.68 -20.02 -27.07
C SER A 3 -27.74 -18.82 -27.18
N ALA A 4 -27.72 -18.15 -28.34
CA ALA A 4 -26.89 -16.97 -28.56
C ALA A 4 -27.45 -15.75 -27.81
N HIS A 5 -28.78 -15.59 -27.79
CA HIS A 5 -29.42 -14.52 -27.03
C HIS A 5 -29.32 -14.78 -25.52
N SER A 6 -29.48 -16.04 -25.09
CA SER A 6 -29.27 -16.43 -23.70
C SER A 6 -27.82 -16.18 -23.23
N ALA A 7 -26.83 -16.44 -24.08
CA ALA A 7 -25.42 -16.19 -23.75
C ALA A 7 -25.12 -14.69 -23.58
N ILE A 8 -25.66 -13.83 -24.45
CA ILE A 8 -25.50 -12.37 -24.32
C ILE A 8 -26.12 -11.86 -23.02
N VAL A 9 -27.32 -12.32 -22.68
CA VAL A 9 -27.98 -11.95 -21.41
C VAL A 9 -27.16 -12.42 -20.21
N LEU A 10 -26.64 -13.66 -20.23
CA LEU A 10 -25.80 -14.18 -19.14
C LEU A 10 -24.48 -13.42 -19.00
N ILE A 11 -23.84 -13.03 -20.09
CA ILE A 11 -22.61 -12.21 -20.07
C ILE A 11 -22.89 -10.84 -19.46
N LEU A 12 -24.01 -10.20 -19.85
CA LEU A 12 -24.40 -8.90 -19.30
C LEU A 12 -24.76 -8.97 -17.82
N VAL A 13 -25.47 -10.02 -17.39
CA VAL A 13 -25.77 -10.27 -15.97
C VAL A 13 -24.47 -10.53 -15.19
N GLY A 14 -23.56 -11.32 -15.74
CA GLY A 14 -22.24 -11.55 -15.16
C GLY A 14 -21.45 -10.24 -14.99
N GLY A 15 -21.42 -9.39 -16.01
CA GLY A 15 -20.75 -8.08 -15.95
C GLY A 15 -21.38 -7.11 -14.93
N VAL A 16 -22.71 -7.16 -14.73
CA VAL A 16 -23.39 -6.37 -13.70
C VAL A 16 -23.07 -6.90 -12.29
N LEU A 17 -23.01 -8.23 -12.12
CA LEU A 17 -22.66 -8.87 -10.84
C LEU A 17 -21.18 -8.71 -10.47
N ASP A 18 -20.28 -8.66 -11.47
CA ASP A 18 -18.84 -8.38 -11.29
C ASP A 18 -18.57 -6.89 -11.01
N GLY A 19 -19.56 -6.03 -11.24
CA GLY A 19 -19.46 -4.58 -11.02
C GLY A 19 -19.87 -4.13 -9.61
N ASN A 20 -19.82 -2.80 -9.40
CA ASN A 20 -20.20 -2.15 -8.14
C ASN A 20 -21.71 -2.25 -7.81
N ALA A 21 -22.52 -2.93 -8.62
CA ALA A 21 -23.97 -3.02 -8.42
C ALA A 21 -24.33 -3.84 -7.17
N MET A 22 -23.63 -4.95 -6.92
CA MET A 22 -23.83 -5.76 -5.70
C MET A 22 -23.39 -5.01 -4.44
N VAL A 23 -22.32 -4.22 -4.55
CA VAL A 23 -21.86 -3.34 -3.48
C VAL A 23 -22.89 -2.25 -3.19
N LYS A 24 -23.41 -1.57 -4.22
CA LYS A 24 -24.47 -0.56 -4.09
C LYS A 24 -25.76 -1.13 -3.52
N LEU A 25 -26.16 -2.34 -3.92
CA LEU A 25 -27.34 -3.02 -3.38
C LEU A 25 -27.15 -3.36 -1.90
N SER A 26 -25.96 -3.83 -1.53
CA SER A 26 -25.61 -4.13 -0.13
C SER A 26 -25.55 -2.87 0.73
N MET A 27 -25.00 -1.76 0.20
CA MET A 27 -25.00 -0.45 0.88
C MET A 27 -26.42 0.07 1.08
N TRP A 28 -27.29 -0.06 0.07
CA TRP A 28 -28.69 0.32 0.17
C TRP A 28 -29.45 -0.55 1.18
N ALA A 29 -29.28 -1.88 1.13
CA ALA A 29 -29.92 -2.82 2.05
C ALA A 29 -29.44 -2.65 3.50
N GLN A 30 -28.19 -2.22 3.72
CA GLN A 30 -27.63 -1.96 5.04
C GLN A 30 -27.75 -0.48 5.48
N GLY A 31 -28.37 0.40 4.67
CA GLY A 31 -28.53 1.83 4.98
C GLY A 31 -27.22 2.61 5.11
N LYS A 32 -26.14 2.16 4.47
CA LYS A 32 -24.79 2.74 4.59
C LYS A 32 -24.57 3.85 3.55
N GLN A 33 -24.08 4.99 4.00
CA GLN A 33 -23.78 6.15 3.14
C GLN A 33 -22.31 6.16 2.72
N LEU A 34 -21.99 6.72 1.56
CA LEU A 34 -20.61 6.89 1.11
C LEU A 34 -19.90 7.93 1.98
N TYR A 35 -18.62 7.69 2.29
CA TYR A 35 -17.80 8.71 2.95
C TYR A 35 -17.19 9.63 1.89
N THR A 36 -17.58 10.90 1.92
CA THR A 36 -17.14 11.95 1.00
C THR A 36 -16.13 12.91 1.65
N GLY A 37 -15.56 12.54 2.80
CA GLY A 37 -14.66 13.39 3.59
C GLY A 37 -13.18 13.14 3.28
N SER A 38 -12.37 14.19 3.28
CA SER A 38 -10.90 14.16 3.13
C SER A 38 -10.15 13.80 4.44
N GLY A 39 -10.78 13.03 5.33
CA GLY A 39 -10.25 12.70 6.67
C GLY A 39 -9.47 11.38 6.71
N PHE A 40 -8.65 11.20 7.74
CA PHE A 40 -7.86 9.98 7.97
C PHE A 40 -8.75 8.73 8.02
N VAL A 41 -8.28 7.63 7.42
CA VAL A 41 -8.94 6.31 7.41
C VAL A 41 -9.28 5.82 8.83
N ALA A 42 -8.53 6.27 9.84
CA ALA A 42 -8.74 5.97 11.26
C ALA A 42 -10.01 6.61 11.87
N ASP A 43 -10.52 7.72 11.31
CA ASP A 43 -11.67 8.47 11.84
C ASP A 43 -13.00 8.15 11.14
N VAL A 44 -13.00 7.15 10.27
CA VAL A 44 -14.18 6.77 9.50
C VAL A 44 -15.17 6.01 10.39
N ARG A 45 -16.30 6.66 10.67
CA ARG A 45 -17.39 6.14 11.53
C ARG A 45 -17.90 4.78 11.02
N PRO A 46 -18.43 3.90 11.90
CA PRO A 46 -18.92 2.56 11.54
C PRO A 46 -19.94 2.52 10.38
N GLN A 47 -20.63 3.63 10.13
CA GLN A 47 -21.63 3.80 9.08
C GLN A 47 -21.05 3.72 7.65
N HIS A 48 -19.74 3.87 7.49
CA HIS A 48 -19.02 3.82 6.21
C HIS A 48 -18.13 2.56 6.06
N ARG A 49 -18.22 1.63 7.02
CA ARG A 49 -17.53 0.34 6.99
C ARG A 49 -18.49 -0.71 6.48
N LEU A 50 -18.20 -1.33 5.34
CA LEU A 50 -18.92 -2.51 4.88
C LEU A 50 -18.60 -3.68 5.80
N SER A 51 -19.63 -4.48 6.12
CA SER A 51 -19.46 -5.68 6.92
C SER A 51 -18.73 -6.75 6.10
N ASP A 52 -18.07 -7.69 6.78
CA ASP A 52 -17.42 -8.89 6.23
C ASP A 52 -18.35 -9.72 5.30
N ALA A 53 -19.67 -9.53 5.38
CA ALA A 53 -20.67 -10.17 4.53
C ALA A 53 -20.82 -9.49 3.15
N ASN A 54 -19.72 -9.10 2.51
CA ASN A 54 -19.73 -8.59 1.13
C ASN A 54 -19.12 -9.64 0.17
N PRO A 55 -19.91 -10.23 -0.75
CA PRO A 55 -19.47 -11.37 -1.56
C PRO A 55 -18.41 -11.02 -2.61
N SER A 56 -18.29 -9.76 -3.01
CA SER A 56 -17.25 -9.31 -3.94
C SER A 56 -16.85 -7.87 -3.66
N PHE A 57 -15.55 -7.63 -3.56
CA PHE A 57 -14.99 -6.28 -3.49
C PHE A 57 -13.62 -6.23 -4.15
N ARG A 58 -13.25 -5.05 -4.62
CA ARG A 58 -11.90 -4.73 -5.07
C ARG A 58 -11.47 -3.45 -4.38
N GLY A 59 -10.45 -3.55 -3.54
CA GLY A 59 -9.93 -2.44 -2.76
C GLY A 59 -8.42 -2.48 -2.68
N ASN A 60 -7.84 -1.39 -2.20
CA ASN A 60 -6.42 -1.25 -1.94
C ASN A 60 -6.15 -1.40 -0.44
N LEU A 61 -5.13 -2.18 -0.10
CA LEU A 61 -4.66 -2.37 1.26
C LEU A 61 -3.25 -1.80 1.36
N SER A 62 -3.07 -0.70 2.08
CA SER A 62 -1.74 -0.12 2.31
C SER A 62 -1.19 -0.65 3.63
N VAL A 63 -0.07 -1.38 3.55
CA VAL A 63 0.59 -2.01 4.69
C VAL A 63 2.05 -1.57 4.65
N ALA A 64 2.49 -0.79 5.65
CA ALA A 64 3.90 -0.48 5.81
C ALA A 64 4.64 -1.69 6.41
N GLU A 65 5.94 -1.78 6.19
CA GLU A 65 6.76 -2.84 6.79
C GLU A 65 6.61 -2.83 8.32
N HIS A 66 6.50 -4.02 8.89
CA HIS A 66 6.25 -4.30 10.30
C HIS A 66 4.91 -3.77 10.84
N GLN A 67 4.00 -3.33 9.97
CA GLN A 67 2.64 -2.94 10.34
C GLN A 67 1.62 -3.98 9.89
N ARG A 68 0.49 -3.98 10.60
CA ARG A 68 -0.69 -4.79 10.31
C ARG A 68 -1.82 -3.92 9.78
N GLN A 69 -2.56 -4.43 8.81
CA GLN A 69 -3.76 -3.77 8.31
C GLN A 69 -4.86 -4.80 8.04
N GLY A 70 -6.06 -4.52 8.53
CA GLY A 70 -7.27 -5.32 8.29
C GLY A 70 -8.35 -4.58 7.51
N ILE A 71 -8.08 -3.35 7.07
CA ILE A 71 -9.08 -2.49 6.43
C ILE A 71 -8.66 -2.18 5.00
N ALA A 72 -9.43 -2.69 4.03
CA ALA A 72 -9.27 -2.38 2.62
C ALA A 72 -10.04 -1.10 2.25
N VAL A 73 -9.43 -0.27 1.41
CA VAL A 73 -9.99 0.99 0.93
C VAL A 73 -10.54 0.81 -0.47
N LEU A 74 -11.85 1.01 -0.65
CA LEU A 74 -12.55 0.88 -1.93
C LEU A 74 -12.82 2.29 -2.48
N SER A 75 -12.23 2.61 -3.64
CA SER A 75 -12.51 3.85 -4.35
C SER A 75 -13.74 3.68 -5.25
N LEU A 76 -14.77 4.47 -5.01
CA LEU A 76 -15.97 4.58 -5.83
C LEU A 76 -15.96 5.93 -6.58
N PRO A 77 -16.73 6.09 -7.68
CA PRO A 77 -16.79 7.36 -8.42
C PRO A 77 -17.14 8.58 -7.56
N ASP A 78 -17.96 8.38 -6.52
CA ASP A 78 -18.51 9.44 -5.68
C ASP A 78 -17.84 9.51 -4.28
N GLY A 79 -16.81 8.70 -4.01
CA GLY A 79 -16.13 8.70 -2.70
C GLY A 79 -15.38 7.42 -2.36
N VAL A 80 -15.13 7.20 -1.08
CA VAL A 80 -14.38 6.03 -0.60
C VAL A 80 -15.23 5.27 0.42
N VAL A 81 -15.11 3.95 0.40
CA VAL A 81 -15.72 3.06 1.39
C VAL A 81 -14.63 2.19 2.00
N LEU A 82 -14.73 1.93 3.30
CA LEU A 82 -13.84 1.01 3.98
C LEU A 82 -14.49 -0.37 4.06
N GLN A 83 -13.72 -1.41 3.77
CA GLN A 83 -14.13 -2.81 3.91
C GLN A 83 -13.25 -3.45 4.97
N ASP A 84 -13.87 -3.93 6.04
CA ASP A 84 -13.18 -4.76 7.01
C ASP A 84 -12.92 -6.14 6.41
N LEU A 85 -11.70 -6.64 6.61
CA LEU A 85 -11.28 -7.97 6.22
C LEU A 85 -11.45 -8.91 7.42
N PRO A 86 -11.83 -10.18 7.20
CA PRO A 86 -11.94 -11.17 8.27
C PRO A 86 -10.57 -11.72 8.74
N PHE A 87 -9.48 -11.01 8.43
CA PHE A 87 -8.09 -11.28 8.77
C PHE A 87 -7.28 -9.98 8.65
N GLU A 88 -6.12 -9.92 9.30
CA GLU A 88 -5.15 -8.83 9.12
C GLU A 88 -3.98 -9.31 8.26
N VAL A 89 -3.40 -8.40 7.48
CA VAL A 89 -2.16 -8.65 6.74
C VAL A 89 -1.05 -7.82 7.34
N GLU A 90 0.02 -8.49 7.74
CA GLU A 90 1.28 -7.88 8.15
C GLU A 90 2.27 -7.94 7.00
N LEU A 91 2.97 -6.84 6.71
CA LEU A 91 4.10 -6.86 5.78
C LEU A 91 5.39 -7.05 6.59
N LYS A 92 6.03 -8.22 6.49
CA LYS A 92 7.32 -8.46 7.14
C LYS A 92 8.45 -7.75 6.41
N LYS A 93 8.47 -7.89 5.09
CA LYS A 93 9.54 -7.34 4.25
C LYS A 93 9.08 -7.22 2.81
N PHE A 94 9.42 -6.11 2.19
CA PHE A 94 9.38 -5.91 0.76
C PHE A 94 10.78 -6.05 0.19
N SER A 95 10.90 -6.81 -0.91
CA SER A 95 12.17 -7.05 -1.58
C SER A 95 12.06 -6.80 -3.07
N VAL A 96 13.12 -6.19 -3.61
CA VAL A 96 13.28 -5.96 -5.05
C VAL A 96 14.57 -6.62 -5.49
N ASP A 97 14.47 -7.67 -6.30
CA ASP A 97 15.64 -8.26 -6.95
C ASP A 97 16.00 -7.44 -8.17
N TYR A 98 17.29 -7.17 -8.38
CA TYR A 98 17.79 -6.51 -9.58
C TYR A 98 18.67 -7.44 -10.41
N TYR A 99 18.56 -7.38 -11.72
CA TYR A 99 19.55 -7.96 -12.62
C TYR A 99 20.91 -7.26 -12.43
N PRO A 100 22.02 -7.90 -12.81
CA PRO A 100 23.34 -7.25 -12.83
C PRO A 100 23.38 -5.96 -13.66
N THR A 101 22.46 -5.80 -14.62
CA THR A 101 22.29 -4.61 -15.45
C THR A 101 21.57 -3.45 -14.75
N GLY A 102 21.14 -3.64 -13.49
CA GLY A 102 20.41 -2.63 -12.70
C GLY A 102 18.90 -2.59 -12.94
N MET A 103 18.35 -3.39 -13.86
CA MET A 103 16.91 -3.48 -14.06
C MET A 103 16.24 -4.35 -12.98
N PRO A 104 15.07 -3.96 -12.45
CA PRO A 104 14.33 -4.78 -11.49
C PRO A 104 13.86 -6.08 -12.16
N LYS A 105 14.10 -7.20 -11.48
CA LYS A 105 13.79 -8.57 -11.87
C LYS A 105 12.51 -9.07 -11.19
N SER A 106 12.39 -8.85 -9.89
CA SER A 106 11.27 -9.37 -9.11
C SER A 106 10.90 -8.37 -8.02
N PHE A 107 9.60 -8.26 -7.75
CA PHE A 107 9.06 -7.56 -6.59
C PHE A 107 8.31 -8.60 -5.76
N ALA A 108 8.71 -8.76 -4.51
CA ALA A 108 8.13 -9.73 -3.60
C ALA A 108 7.83 -9.09 -2.25
N SER A 109 6.65 -9.42 -1.70
CA SER A 109 6.22 -8.99 -0.38
C SER A 109 6.04 -10.23 0.49
N ASP A 110 6.89 -10.38 1.50
CA ASP A 110 6.73 -11.40 2.53
C ASP A 110 5.71 -10.90 3.53
N ILE A 111 4.57 -11.59 3.59
CA ILE A 111 3.43 -11.21 4.42
C ILE A 111 3.12 -12.29 5.46
N VAL A 112 2.54 -11.87 6.58
CA VAL A 112 1.87 -12.76 7.52
C VAL A 112 0.40 -12.41 7.56
N ILE A 113 -0.43 -13.40 7.30
CA ILE A 113 -1.88 -13.28 7.43
C ILE A 113 -2.23 -13.74 8.84
N HIS A 114 -2.82 -12.83 9.63
CA HIS A 114 -3.32 -13.09 10.98
C HIS A 114 -4.82 -13.31 10.92
N ASP A 115 -5.25 -14.53 11.21
CA ASP A 115 -6.64 -14.95 11.22
C ASP A 115 -7.02 -15.42 12.64
N GLY A 116 -7.41 -14.45 13.48
CA GLY A 116 -7.65 -14.68 14.90
C GLY A 116 -6.39 -15.26 15.58
N PRO A 117 -6.43 -16.46 16.16
CA PRO A 117 -5.26 -17.10 16.77
C PRO A 117 -4.31 -17.74 15.76
N ALA A 118 -4.72 -17.93 14.51
CA ALA A 118 -3.91 -18.59 13.48
C ALA A 118 -3.08 -17.55 12.71
N THR A 119 -1.85 -17.92 12.38
CA THR A 119 -0.98 -17.12 11.50
C THR A 119 -0.52 -17.95 10.31
N ARG A 120 -0.42 -17.31 9.15
CA ARG A 120 0.09 -17.95 7.93
C ARG A 120 1.06 -17.03 7.23
N GLU A 121 2.28 -17.51 7.04
CA GLU A 121 3.29 -16.81 6.24
C GLU A 121 3.06 -17.12 4.74
N ALA A 122 3.19 -16.09 3.90
CA ALA A 122 3.11 -16.22 2.46
C ALA A 122 3.92 -15.12 1.78
N THR A 123 4.37 -15.39 0.56
CA THR A 123 5.05 -14.38 -0.27
C THR A 123 4.14 -14.04 -1.44
N VAL A 124 3.78 -12.77 -1.58
CA VAL A 124 3.05 -12.25 -2.74
C VAL A 124 4.06 -11.75 -3.76
N LYS A 125 3.96 -12.22 -5.01
CA LYS A 125 4.81 -11.75 -6.11
C LYS A 125 3.95 -11.18 -7.23
N VAL A 126 4.58 -10.43 -8.12
CA VAL A 126 3.92 -9.94 -9.33
C VAL A 126 3.31 -11.12 -10.09
N ASN A 127 2.01 -11.02 -10.39
CA ASN A 127 1.20 -12.06 -11.05
C ASN A 127 0.99 -13.38 -10.29
N GLU A 128 1.53 -13.52 -9.07
CA GLU A 128 1.30 -14.69 -8.21
C GLU A 128 0.55 -14.26 -6.93
N PRO A 129 -0.79 -14.21 -6.98
CA PRO A 129 -1.59 -13.80 -5.83
C PRO A 129 -1.59 -14.86 -4.74
N VAL A 130 -1.69 -14.41 -3.49
CA VAL A 130 -1.96 -15.29 -2.35
C VAL A 130 -3.46 -15.28 -2.08
N ILE A 131 -4.06 -16.47 -2.03
CA ILE A 131 -5.48 -16.64 -1.73
C ILE A 131 -5.66 -17.07 -0.29
N HIS A 132 -6.48 -16.33 0.45
CA HIS A 132 -6.86 -16.64 1.83
C HIS A 132 -8.34 -16.31 2.04
N LYS A 133 -9.12 -17.26 2.59
CA LYS A 133 -10.57 -17.12 2.83
C LYS A 133 -11.38 -16.58 1.62
N GLY A 134 -11.00 -17.00 0.41
CA GLY A 134 -11.65 -16.57 -0.84
C GLY A 134 -11.24 -15.16 -1.33
N VAL A 135 -10.39 -14.46 -0.60
CA VAL A 135 -9.82 -13.16 -1.00
C VAL A 135 -8.46 -13.41 -1.66
N ALA A 136 -8.27 -12.86 -2.86
CA ALA A 136 -7.00 -12.88 -3.57
C ALA A 136 -6.22 -11.59 -3.31
N ILE A 137 -5.02 -11.73 -2.76
CA ILE A 137 -4.13 -10.63 -2.41
C ILE A 137 -3.09 -10.49 -3.53
N TYR A 138 -3.09 -9.32 -4.17
CA TYR A 138 -2.14 -8.96 -5.23
C TYR A 138 -1.22 -7.84 -4.75
N GLN A 139 0.04 -7.91 -5.16
CA GLN A 139 0.96 -6.78 -5.05
C GLN A 139 0.74 -5.87 -6.28
N SER A 140 0.27 -4.65 -6.05
CA SER A 140 -0.05 -3.69 -7.12
C SER A 140 0.89 -2.48 -7.17
N SER A 141 1.39 -2.05 -6.01
CA SER A 141 2.23 -0.87 -5.86
C SER A 141 3.14 -1.02 -4.66
N PHE A 142 4.20 -0.24 -4.61
CA PHE A 142 5.03 -0.05 -3.43
C PHE A 142 5.36 1.44 -3.31
N ASP A 143 5.52 1.87 -2.08
CA ASP A 143 5.99 3.20 -1.72
C ASP A 143 6.95 3.04 -0.54
N ASP A 144 7.64 4.09 -0.16
CA ASP A 144 8.62 4.08 0.93
C ASP A 144 8.00 3.78 2.31
N GLY A 145 6.67 3.81 2.44
CA GLY A 145 5.97 3.43 3.69
C GLY A 145 6.18 4.42 4.84
N GLY A 146 6.91 5.51 4.60
CA GLY A 146 7.17 6.57 5.55
C GLY A 146 8.45 6.33 6.36
N SER A 147 9.57 6.14 5.67
CA SER A 147 10.90 6.12 6.27
C SER A 147 11.13 7.34 7.16
N LYS A 148 11.75 7.10 8.31
CA LYS A 148 12.20 8.16 9.22
C LYS A 148 13.50 8.75 8.67
N LEU A 149 13.52 10.07 8.51
CA LEU A 149 14.65 10.80 7.93
C LEU A 149 15.33 11.63 9.01
N GLN A 150 16.66 11.50 9.10
CA GLN A 150 17.53 12.45 9.79
C GLN A 150 18.37 13.16 8.73
N ILE A 151 18.17 14.46 8.57
CA ILE A 151 18.74 15.23 7.47
C ILE A 151 19.63 16.32 8.07
N LYS A 152 20.87 16.38 7.61
CA LYS A 152 21.76 17.51 7.90
C LYS A 152 21.68 18.51 6.75
N ALA A 153 21.01 19.62 6.97
CA ALA A 153 20.92 20.70 6.00
C ALA A 153 22.20 21.52 6.00
N LEU A 154 22.79 21.71 4.82
CA LEU A 154 23.96 22.55 4.60
C LEU A 154 23.53 23.80 3.82
N PRO A 155 23.69 25.01 4.38
CA PRO A 155 23.38 26.23 3.67
C PRO A 155 24.33 26.42 2.49
N LEU A 156 23.80 26.82 1.33
CA LEU A 156 24.58 27.13 0.12
C LEU A 156 25.25 28.52 0.19
N ALA A 157 24.78 29.39 1.09
CA ALA A 157 25.32 30.71 1.37
C ALA A 157 25.80 30.75 2.84
N GLU A 158 25.91 31.95 3.42
CA GLU A 158 26.22 32.08 4.85
C GLU A 158 25.15 31.42 5.73
N GLY A 159 25.60 30.59 6.66
CA GLY A 159 24.74 29.94 7.64
C GLY A 159 25.47 28.78 8.32
N GLN A 160 24.94 28.34 9.46
CA GLN A 160 25.42 27.13 10.13
C GLN A 160 24.60 25.91 9.68
N PRO A 161 25.23 24.74 9.50
CA PRO A 161 24.50 23.50 9.30
C PRO A 161 23.49 23.24 10.42
N PHE A 162 22.33 22.72 10.07
CA PHE A 162 21.31 22.36 11.05
C PHE A 162 20.69 21.01 10.75
N ALA A 163 20.15 20.37 11.78
CA ALA A 163 19.50 19.07 11.66
C ALA A 163 18.00 19.24 11.47
N LEU A 164 17.43 18.43 10.59
CA LEU A 164 16.00 18.28 10.37
C LEU A 164 15.64 16.81 10.60
N GLN A 165 14.49 16.59 11.22
CA GLN A 165 13.91 15.26 11.33
C GLN A 165 12.57 15.25 10.60
N GLY A 166 12.30 14.17 9.89
CA GLY A 166 11.10 14.07 9.07
C GLY A 166 10.70 12.62 8.86
N ARG A 167 9.54 12.46 8.22
CA ARG A 167 9.06 11.18 7.72
C ARG A 167 8.69 11.38 6.26
N VAL A 168 8.98 10.43 5.40
CA VAL A 168 8.47 10.44 4.02
C VAL A 168 6.93 10.47 4.03
N GLY A 169 6.34 11.26 3.14
CA GLY A 169 4.94 11.67 3.13
C GLY A 169 4.61 12.81 4.11
N GLY A 170 5.56 13.22 4.96
CA GLY A 170 5.40 14.31 5.92
C GLY A 170 5.75 15.68 5.37
N LYS A 171 5.22 16.72 6.04
CA LYS A 171 5.47 18.14 5.76
C LYS A 171 6.06 18.82 6.98
N LEU A 172 7.02 19.70 6.77
CA LEU A 172 7.65 20.50 7.82
C LEU A 172 7.72 21.97 7.39
N ALA A 173 7.52 22.89 8.33
CA ALA A 173 7.74 24.30 8.09
C ALA A 173 9.23 24.58 7.85
N PHE A 174 9.55 25.37 6.83
CA PHE A 174 10.90 25.71 6.43
C PHE A 174 10.99 27.18 6.00
N GLY A 175 11.17 28.06 6.99
CA GLY A 175 11.04 29.51 6.79
C GLY A 175 9.63 29.87 6.30
N ASP A 176 9.55 30.62 5.20
CA ASP A 176 8.28 30.97 4.54
C ASP A 176 7.74 29.85 3.64
N GLN A 177 8.44 28.72 3.56
CA GLN A 177 8.08 27.58 2.70
C GLN A 177 7.71 26.35 3.52
N THR A 178 7.17 25.35 2.84
CA THR A 178 6.92 24.03 3.41
C THR A 178 7.82 23.03 2.71
N LEU A 179 8.60 22.29 3.49
CA LEU A 179 9.40 21.18 3.01
C LEU A 179 8.55 19.91 3.06
N GLU A 180 8.38 19.25 1.92
CA GLU A 180 7.65 17.99 1.79
C GLU A 180 8.62 16.86 1.42
N PHE A 181 8.62 15.79 2.21
CA PHE A 181 9.46 14.63 1.96
C PHE A 181 8.70 13.65 1.05
N SER A 182 8.98 13.66 -0.25
CA SER A 182 8.21 12.88 -1.23
C SER A 182 8.59 11.40 -1.30
N GLY A 183 9.85 11.05 -1.07
CA GLY A 183 10.32 9.65 -1.15
C GLY A 183 11.81 9.53 -0.88
N LEU A 184 12.21 8.46 -0.20
CA LEU A 184 13.62 8.09 -0.08
C LEU A 184 13.97 7.13 -1.22
N ARG A 185 14.91 7.53 -2.07
CA ARG A 185 15.47 6.65 -3.11
C ARG A 185 16.91 6.35 -2.73
N VAL A 186 17.17 5.11 -2.38
CA VAL A 186 18.50 4.64 -1.95
C VAL A 186 19.43 4.34 -3.14
N ILE A 187 18.93 4.53 -4.36
CA ILE A 187 19.66 4.28 -5.60
C ILE A 187 20.77 5.35 -5.71
N ASN A 188 22.03 4.92 -5.77
CA ASN A 188 23.23 5.78 -5.76
C ASN A 188 23.53 6.48 -4.42
N VAL A 189 23.11 5.92 -3.28
CA VAL A 189 23.55 6.41 -1.97
C VAL A 189 24.93 5.82 -1.65
N GLU A 190 25.91 6.69 -1.47
CA GLU A 190 27.24 6.32 -1.01
C GLU A 190 27.23 6.21 0.53
N ASN A 191 27.61 5.05 1.05
CA ASN A 191 27.71 4.85 2.49
C ASN A 191 29.01 5.50 3.00
N LEU A 192 28.89 6.72 3.53
CA LEU A 192 30.02 7.48 4.08
C LEU A 192 30.53 6.93 5.42
N ALA A 193 29.82 5.99 6.05
CA ALA A 193 30.26 5.31 7.26
C ALA A 193 31.09 4.05 6.97
N ALA A 194 31.13 3.59 5.71
CA ALA A 194 32.00 2.50 5.30
C ALA A 194 33.41 3.05 5.03
N ASP A 195 34.34 2.65 5.88
CA ASP A 195 35.75 3.02 5.88
C ASP A 195 36.44 2.95 4.50
N ALA A 196 37.45 3.79 4.34
CA ALA A 196 38.24 3.98 3.13
C ALA A 196 38.77 2.67 2.51
N GLY A 197 38.21 2.22 1.38
CA GLY A 197 38.82 1.09 0.66
C GLY A 197 38.08 0.46 -0.53
N THR A 198 36.82 0.75 -0.80
CA THR A 198 36.11 0.14 -1.95
C THR A 198 35.39 1.18 -2.79
N SER A 199 35.97 1.52 -3.94
CA SER A 199 35.33 2.32 -4.97
C SER A 199 34.21 1.52 -5.63
N GLY A 200 32.97 1.83 -5.30
CA GLY A 200 31.80 1.31 -5.99
C GLY A 200 30.57 1.48 -5.12
N ALA A 201 29.62 2.31 -5.55
CA ALA A 201 28.31 2.41 -4.93
C ALA A 201 27.57 1.09 -5.14
N ASP A 202 27.72 0.15 -4.22
CA ASP A 202 26.94 -1.08 -4.19
C ASP A 202 25.62 -0.80 -3.48
N VAL A 203 24.55 -0.71 -4.27
CA VAL A 203 23.17 -0.52 -3.78
C VAL A 203 22.70 -1.59 -2.79
N ARG A 204 23.39 -2.74 -2.70
CA ARG A 204 23.08 -3.81 -1.75
C ARG A 204 23.68 -3.60 -0.36
N LYS A 205 24.63 -2.67 -0.22
CA LYS A 205 25.36 -2.38 1.04
C LYS A 205 24.81 -1.20 1.83
N VAL A 206 23.73 -0.56 1.35
CA VAL A 206 23.09 0.50 2.11
C VAL A 206 22.22 -0.12 3.19
N ASP A 207 22.86 -0.40 4.33
CA ASP A 207 22.21 -0.81 5.56
C ASP A 207 21.59 0.43 6.22
N LEU A 208 20.31 0.68 5.94
CA LEU A 208 19.52 1.64 6.67
C LEU A 208 19.04 0.90 7.92
N GLY A 209 19.80 1.02 9.01
CA GLY A 209 19.59 0.26 10.24
C GLY A 209 18.12 0.21 10.71
N GLU A 210 17.79 -0.90 11.37
CA GLU A 210 16.47 -1.25 11.95
C GLU A 210 15.76 -0.10 12.71
#